data_AF-Q9FPF1-F1
#
_entry.id   AF-Q9FPF1-F1
#
_cell.length_a   1.000
_cell.length_b   1.000
_cell.length_c   1.000
_cell.angle_alpha   90.00
_cell.angle_beta   90.00
_cell.angle_gamma   90.00
#
_symmetry.space_group_name_H-M   'P 1'
#
loop_
_entity.id
_entity.type
_entity.pdbx_description
1 polymer ?
#
loop_
_entity_poly.entity_id
_entity_poly.type
_entity_poly.pdbx_seq_one_letter_code
_entity_poly.pdbx_strand_id
1 'polypeptide(L)'
;AWHSAGTYDVKSKTGGPFGTIKHPDELAHGANNGLDIAIRLLEPIKEQFPTISYADFYQLAGVVAVEITGGPDIPFHPGRPDKTEPPEEGRLPDATKGIDHLRDVFGHMGLSDKEIVALSGAHTLGRCHKERSGFEGAWTSNPLIFDNSYFKELLSGEKEGLLQLPSDKALLEDPIFRSYVEKYAADDD
;
A
#
# COMPACT_ATOMS: atom_id res chain seq x y z
N ALA A 1 -4.95 -4.11 -3.90
CA ALA A 1 -5.46 -4.01 -2.51
C ALA A 1 -5.26 -2.61 -1.92
N TRP A 2 -4.01 -2.19 -1.66
CA TRP A 2 -3.69 -0.87 -1.07
C TRP A 2 -4.28 0.31 -1.85
N HIS A 3 -3.93 0.46 -3.13
CA HIS A 3 -4.41 1.58 -3.96
C HIS A 3 -5.94 1.62 -4.07
N SER A 4 -6.59 0.44 -4.08
CA SER A 4 -8.05 0.35 -4.09
C SER A 4 -8.67 0.86 -2.79
N ALA A 5 -8.04 0.59 -1.65
CA ALA A 5 -8.55 1.01 -0.33
C ALA A 5 -8.19 2.47 0.00
N GLY A 6 -6.98 2.89 -0.38
CA GLY A 6 -6.39 4.18 0.00
C GLY A 6 -7.03 5.42 -0.63
N THR A 7 -8.09 5.26 -1.43
CA THR A 7 -8.88 6.37 -1.98
C THR A 7 -10.05 6.77 -1.07
N TYR A 8 -10.26 6.05 0.04
CA TYR A 8 -11.35 6.32 0.97
C TYR A 8 -11.18 7.68 1.66
N ASP A 9 -12.26 8.47 1.70
CA ASP A 9 -12.33 9.69 2.48
C ASP A 9 -13.45 9.59 3.53
N VAL A 10 -13.09 9.72 4.81
CA VAL A 10 -14.01 9.58 5.95
C VAL A 10 -15.12 10.63 5.98
N LYS A 11 -14.86 11.83 5.43
CA LYS A 11 -15.82 12.95 5.47
C LYS A 11 -16.95 12.75 4.47
N SER A 12 -16.60 12.48 3.22
CA SER A 12 -17.54 12.28 2.11
C SER A 12 -18.04 10.84 2.00
N LYS A 13 -17.34 9.87 2.61
CA LYS A 13 -17.58 8.43 2.51
C LYS A 13 -17.51 7.92 1.05
N THR A 14 -16.66 8.54 0.25
CA THR A 14 -16.41 8.19 -1.16
C THR A 14 -15.07 7.45 -1.32
N GLY A 15 -14.86 6.81 -2.47
CA GLY A 15 -13.70 5.94 -2.70
C GLY A 15 -13.72 4.69 -1.83
N GLY A 16 -12.54 4.09 -1.64
CA GLY A 16 -12.34 2.89 -0.84
C GLY A 16 -12.47 1.58 -1.62
N PRO A 17 -12.34 0.43 -0.92
CA PRO A 17 -12.08 -0.87 -1.54
C PRO A 17 -13.34 -1.51 -2.15
N PHE A 18 -13.96 -0.85 -3.14
CA PHE A 18 -15.25 -1.25 -3.72
C PHE A 18 -15.14 -1.66 -5.20
N GLY A 19 -14.01 -2.27 -5.56
CA GLY A 19 -13.82 -2.89 -6.88
C GLY A 19 -13.71 -1.90 -8.05
N THR A 20 -13.58 -0.60 -7.78
CA THR A 20 -13.56 0.45 -8.82
C THR A 20 -12.23 0.52 -9.57
N ILE A 21 -11.13 0.06 -8.95
CA ILE A 21 -9.78 0.10 -9.55
C ILE A 21 -9.64 -0.66 -10.87
N LYS A 22 -10.60 -1.51 -11.23
CA LYS A 22 -10.63 -2.19 -12.54
C LYS A 22 -11.08 -1.27 -13.68
N HIS A 23 -11.72 -0.14 -13.36
CA HIS A 23 -12.25 0.78 -14.35
C HIS A 23 -11.11 1.54 -15.04
N PRO A 24 -11.18 1.73 -16.38
CA PRO A 24 -10.13 2.42 -17.12
C PRO A 24 -9.80 3.81 -16.57
N ASP A 25 -10.80 4.56 -16.11
CA ASP A 25 -10.61 5.91 -15.56
C ASP A 25 -9.75 5.89 -14.28
N GLU A 26 -9.97 4.93 -13.37
CA GLU A 26 -9.15 4.81 -12.16
C GLU A 26 -7.75 4.25 -12.46
N LEU A 27 -7.62 3.33 -13.43
CA LEU A 27 -6.32 2.83 -13.88
C LEU A 27 -5.48 3.90 -14.58
N ALA A 28 -6.12 4.91 -15.17
CA ALA A 28 -5.46 6.03 -15.81
C ALA A 28 -4.86 7.04 -14.82
N HIS A 29 -5.22 6.97 -13.54
CA HIS A 29 -4.60 7.81 -12.50
C HIS A 29 -3.10 7.56 -12.44
N GLY A 30 -2.29 8.63 -12.37
CA GLY A 30 -0.83 8.55 -12.42
C GLY A 30 -0.24 7.66 -11.32
N ALA A 31 -0.80 7.71 -10.12
CA ALA A 31 -0.39 6.87 -8.99
C ALA A 31 -0.64 5.36 -9.23
N ASN A 32 -1.52 5.00 -10.16
CA ASN A 32 -1.90 3.61 -10.46
C ASN A 32 -1.14 3.01 -11.66
N ASN A 33 -0.15 3.73 -12.20
CA ASN A 33 0.62 3.27 -13.35
C ASN A 33 1.23 1.86 -13.13
N GLY A 34 0.87 0.93 -14.02
CA GLY A 34 1.28 -0.48 -13.98
C GLY A 34 0.31 -1.43 -13.25
N LEU A 35 -0.74 -0.92 -12.60
CA LEU A 35 -1.73 -1.77 -11.95
C LEU A 35 -2.67 -2.49 -12.93
N ASP A 36 -2.76 -2.02 -14.18
CA ASP A 36 -3.47 -2.73 -15.26
C ASP A 36 -2.91 -4.15 -15.46
N ILE A 37 -1.61 -4.34 -15.24
CA ILE A 37 -0.94 -5.65 -15.32
C ILE A 37 -1.49 -6.56 -14.22
N ALA A 38 -1.58 -6.06 -12.98
CA ALA A 38 -2.09 -6.85 -11.85
C ALA A 38 -3.55 -7.24 -12.04
N ILE A 39 -4.40 -6.32 -12.52
CA ILE A 39 -5.80 -6.60 -12.84
C ILE A 39 -5.89 -7.70 -13.91
N ARG A 40 -5.13 -7.56 -15.00
CA ARG A 40 -5.10 -8.55 -16.09
C ARG A 40 -4.61 -9.93 -15.64
N LEU A 41 -3.63 -10.00 -14.73
CA LEU A 41 -3.13 -11.27 -14.18
C LEU A 41 -4.17 -11.97 -13.28
N LEU A 42 -4.98 -11.18 -12.58
CA LEU A 42 -6.00 -11.67 -11.66
C LEU A 42 -7.30 -12.09 -12.37
N GLU A 43 -7.58 -11.52 -13.55
CA GLU A 43 -8.84 -11.73 -14.26
C GLU A 43 -9.19 -13.21 -14.52
N PRO A 44 -8.28 -14.07 -15.02
CA PRO A 44 -8.60 -15.49 -15.27
C PRO A 44 -8.94 -16.26 -13.99
N ILE A 45 -8.47 -15.80 -12.83
CA ILE A 45 -8.84 -16.39 -11.53
C ILE A 45 -10.21 -15.84 -11.13
N LYS A 46 -10.43 -14.53 -11.27
CA LYS A 46 -11.71 -13.88 -10.94
C LYS A 46 -12.88 -14.44 -11.75
N GLU A 47 -12.68 -14.77 -13.02
CA GLU A 47 -13.68 -15.39 -13.91
C GLU A 47 -14.21 -16.73 -13.37
N GLN A 48 -13.40 -17.47 -12.60
CA GLN A 48 -13.80 -18.73 -11.98
C GLN A 48 -14.72 -18.53 -10.76
N PHE A 49 -14.80 -17.30 -10.23
CA PHE A 49 -15.59 -16.94 -9.05
C PHE A 49 -16.54 -15.76 -9.36
N PRO A 50 -17.59 -15.99 -10.18
CA PRO A 50 -18.50 -14.92 -10.58
C PRO A 50 -19.37 -14.39 -9.43
N THR A 51 -19.52 -15.15 -8.35
CA THR A 51 -20.31 -14.77 -7.17
C THR A 51 -19.58 -13.84 -6.21
N ILE A 52 -18.24 -13.77 -6.29
CA ILE A 52 -17.42 -12.89 -5.47
C ILE A 52 -17.32 -11.54 -6.19
N SER A 53 -17.54 -10.44 -5.48
CA SER A 53 -17.33 -9.08 -6.02
C SER A 53 -15.85 -8.85 -6.33
N TYR A 54 -15.55 -7.95 -7.27
CA TYR A 54 -14.16 -7.52 -7.49
C TYR A 54 -13.58 -6.86 -6.23
N ALA A 55 -14.41 -6.14 -5.48
CA ALA A 55 -14.09 -5.53 -4.21
C ALA A 55 -13.50 -6.54 -3.20
N ASP A 56 -14.22 -7.62 -2.92
CA ASP A 56 -13.73 -8.66 -2.01
C ASP A 56 -12.55 -9.41 -2.60
N PHE A 57 -12.59 -9.72 -3.90
CA PHE A 57 -11.53 -10.46 -4.58
C PHE A 57 -10.18 -9.74 -4.50
N TYR A 58 -10.14 -8.44 -4.77
CA TYR A 58 -8.88 -7.67 -4.71
C TYR A 58 -8.35 -7.45 -3.29
N GLN A 59 -9.23 -7.39 -2.29
CA GLN A 59 -8.80 -7.32 -0.89
C GLN A 59 -8.29 -8.68 -0.41
N LEU A 60 -8.95 -9.77 -0.78
CA LEU A 60 -8.48 -11.13 -0.51
C LEU A 60 -7.12 -11.39 -1.17
N ALA A 61 -6.92 -10.96 -2.41
CA ALA A 61 -5.62 -11.05 -3.08
C ALA A 61 -4.50 -10.31 -2.31
N GLY A 62 -4.81 -9.19 -1.67
CA GLY A 62 -3.87 -8.48 -0.80
C GLY A 62 -3.54 -9.24 0.49
N VAL A 63 -4.55 -9.81 1.15
CA VAL A 63 -4.38 -10.66 2.34
C VAL A 63 -3.50 -11.87 2.01
N VAL A 64 -3.82 -12.59 0.94
CA VAL A 64 -3.06 -13.77 0.49
C VAL A 64 -1.63 -13.38 0.08
N ALA A 65 -1.41 -12.19 -0.50
CA ALA A 65 -0.07 -11.73 -0.83
C ALA A 65 0.82 -11.53 0.41
N VAL A 66 0.25 -11.05 1.53
CA VAL A 66 0.96 -10.94 2.80
C VAL A 66 1.21 -12.33 3.39
N GLU A 67 0.19 -13.18 3.43
CA GLU A 67 0.30 -14.56 3.97
C GLU A 67 1.37 -15.38 3.22
N ILE A 68 1.33 -15.39 1.89
CA ILE A 68 2.23 -16.25 1.08
C ILE A 68 3.70 -15.80 1.11
N THR A 69 3.94 -14.55 1.52
CA THR A 69 5.29 -14.00 1.69
C THR A 69 5.82 -14.16 3.11
N GLY A 70 5.06 -14.83 4.00
CA GLY A 70 5.45 -15.11 5.38
C GLY A 70 4.98 -14.06 6.39
N GLY A 71 4.09 -13.15 5.98
CA GLY A 71 3.55 -12.11 6.85
C GLY A 71 2.44 -12.62 7.78
N PRO A 72 1.84 -11.72 8.58
CA PRO A 72 0.83 -12.08 9.56
C PRO A 72 -0.49 -12.52 8.90
N ASP A 73 -1.25 -13.36 9.62
CA ASP A 73 -2.62 -13.70 9.27
C ASP A 73 -3.53 -12.48 9.41
N ILE A 74 -4.00 -11.93 8.27
CA ILE A 74 -4.92 -10.78 8.27
C ILE A 74 -6.37 -11.29 8.18
N PRO A 75 -7.24 -11.00 9.17
CA PRO A 75 -8.63 -11.42 9.13
C PRO A 75 -9.37 -10.85 7.92
N PHE A 76 -9.91 -11.73 7.08
CA PHE A 76 -10.72 -11.35 5.93
C PHE A 76 -12.22 -11.52 6.22
N HIS A 77 -12.99 -10.47 5.94
CA HIS A 77 -14.46 -10.49 6.05
C HIS A 77 -15.05 -10.16 4.67
N PRO A 78 -15.85 -11.06 4.06
CA PRO A 78 -16.52 -10.81 2.79
C PRO A 78 -17.75 -9.90 2.99
N GLY A 79 -18.31 -9.42 1.89
CA GLY A 79 -19.54 -8.64 1.82
C GLY A 79 -19.39 -7.27 1.18
N ARG A 80 -18.22 -6.92 0.61
CA ARG A 80 -18.07 -5.63 -0.08
C ARG A 80 -18.82 -5.68 -1.42
N PRO A 81 -19.74 -4.74 -1.68
CA PRO A 81 -20.32 -4.60 -3.01
C PRO A 81 -19.33 -3.92 -3.96
N ASP A 82 -19.45 -4.22 -5.25
CA ASP A 82 -18.79 -3.42 -6.29
C ASP A 82 -19.55 -2.10 -6.46
N LYS A 83 -18.81 -0.98 -6.55
CA LYS A 83 -19.33 0.33 -6.95
C LYS A 83 -19.00 0.58 -8.43
N THR A 84 -19.79 1.45 -9.08
CA THR A 84 -19.61 1.80 -10.49
C THR A 84 -18.72 3.02 -10.68
N GLU A 85 -18.85 4.01 -9.80
CA GLU A 85 -18.15 5.30 -9.92
C GLU A 85 -16.80 5.25 -9.20
N PRO A 86 -15.67 5.41 -9.93
CA PRO A 86 -14.36 5.61 -9.33
C PRO A 86 -14.28 6.88 -8.48
N PRO A 87 -13.35 6.93 -7.50
CA PRO A 87 -13.01 8.17 -6.82
C PRO A 87 -12.28 9.13 -7.76
N GLU A 88 -12.28 10.42 -7.41
CA GLU A 88 -11.40 11.40 -8.06
C GLU A 88 -9.93 11.06 -7.82
N GLU A 89 -9.07 11.38 -8.81
CA GLU A 89 -7.62 11.24 -8.71
C GLU A 89 -7.03 12.15 -7.61
N GLY A 90 -5.84 11.78 -7.11
CA GLY A 90 -5.04 12.62 -6.22
C GLY A 90 -5.19 12.33 -4.72
N ARG A 91 -5.94 11.28 -4.36
CA ARG A 91 -6.11 10.87 -2.95
C ARG A 91 -5.00 9.99 -2.38
N LEU A 92 -4.20 9.37 -3.26
CA LEU A 92 -3.09 8.51 -2.85
C LEU A 92 -1.85 9.35 -2.46
N PRO A 93 -0.99 8.86 -1.57
CA PRO A 93 0.14 9.62 -1.06
C PRO A 93 1.19 9.90 -2.15
N ASP A 94 1.88 11.04 -2.02
CA ASP A 94 2.97 11.45 -2.90
C ASP A 94 4.29 11.10 -2.22
N ALA A 95 5.07 10.22 -2.86
CA ALA A 95 6.35 9.72 -2.36
C ALA A 95 7.39 10.82 -2.11
N THR A 96 7.24 12.01 -2.73
CA THR A 96 8.18 13.13 -2.58
C THR A 96 7.89 14.01 -1.37
N LYS A 97 6.75 13.80 -0.70
CA LYS A 97 6.30 14.63 0.42
C LYS A 97 6.59 13.97 1.78
N GLY A 98 6.60 14.82 2.81
CA GLY A 98 6.95 14.45 4.17
C GLY A 98 5.76 14.17 5.10
N ILE A 99 6.02 14.30 6.40
CA ILE A 99 5.14 13.86 7.49
C ILE A 99 3.73 14.48 7.46
N ASP A 100 3.61 15.78 7.18
CA ASP A 100 2.32 16.47 7.17
C ASP A 100 1.41 15.92 6.07
N HIS A 101 1.99 15.58 4.92
CA HIS A 101 1.26 14.96 3.80
C HIS A 101 0.81 13.55 4.14
N LEU A 102 1.65 12.77 4.83
CA LEU A 102 1.27 11.43 5.29
C LEU A 102 0.09 11.52 6.27
N ARG A 103 0.15 12.41 7.26
CA ARG A 103 -0.96 12.61 8.21
C ARG A 103 -2.24 13.12 7.53
N ASP A 104 -2.13 14.00 6.55
CA ASP A 104 -3.28 14.46 5.78
C ASP A 104 -3.95 13.30 5.04
N VAL A 105 -3.20 12.59 4.19
CA VAL A 105 -3.72 11.51 3.35
C VAL A 105 -4.25 10.34 4.18
N PHE A 106 -3.49 9.84 5.15
CA PHE A 106 -3.94 8.71 5.97
C PHE A 106 -4.99 9.13 7.01
N GLY A 107 -4.98 10.39 7.46
CA GLY A 107 -6.03 10.96 8.29
C GLY A 107 -7.37 11.05 7.55
N HIS A 108 -7.36 11.33 6.24
CA HIS A 108 -8.54 11.20 5.38
C HIS A 108 -9.08 9.77 5.31
N MET A 109 -8.22 8.75 5.46
CA MET A 109 -8.65 7.36 5.56
C MET A 109 -9.14 6.97 6.96
N GLY A 110 -8.93 7.84 7.96
CA GLY A 110 -9.27 7.59 9.37
C GLY A 110 -8.22 6.77 10.12
N LEU A 111 -6.97 6.75 9.63
CA LEU A 111 -5.88 5.97 10.22
C LEU A 111 -5.01 6.84 11.15
N SER A 112 -4.51 6.22 12.20
CA SER A 112 -3.64 6.82 13.22
C SER A 112 -2.16 6.80 12.82
N ASP A 113 -1.34 7.62 13.48
CA ASP A 113 0.12 7.64 13.33
C ASP A 113 0.75 6.23 13.42
N LYS A 114 0.28 5.39 14.34
CA LYS A 114 0.75 4.01 14.50
C LYS A 114 0.47 3.17 13.23
N GLU A 115 -0.74 3.31 12.68
CA GLU A 115 -1.18 2.57 11.50
C GLU A 115 -0.46 3.06 10.24
N ILE A 116 -0.15 4.35 10.14
CA ILE A 116 0.69 4.91 9.07
C ILE A 116 2.04 4.20 9.05
N VAL A 117 2.77 4.20 10.18
CA VAL A 117 4.09 3.59 10.25
C VAL A 117 4.03 2.08 10.01
N ALA A 118 3.03 1.39 10.56
CA ALA A 118 2.86 -0.05 10.33
C ALA A 118 2.61 -0.36 8.84
N LEU A 119 1.74 0.40 8.17
CA LEU A 119 1.44 0.22 6.75
C LEU A 119 2.62 0.57 5.84
N SER A 120 3.44 1.57 6.20
CA SER A 120 4.70 1.85 5.49
C SER A 120 5.63 0.63 5.47
N GLY A 121 5.56 -0.23 6.49
CA GLY A 121 6.27 -1.50 6.56
C GLY A 121 6.00 -2.45 5.38
N ALA A 122 4.88 -2.30 4.67
CA ALA A 122 4.58 -3.10 3.48
C ALA A 122 5.59 -2.90 2.34
N HIS A 123 6.35 -1.80 2.34
CA HIS A 123 7.50 -1.62 1.45
C HIS A 123 8.63 -2.63 1.69
N THR A 124 8.57 -3.44 2.76
CA THR A 124 9.43 -4.62 2.91
C THR A 124 9.35 -5.56 1.70
N LEU A 125 8.18 -5.57 1.03
CA LEU A 125 7.93 -6.29 -0.21
C LEU A 125 8.09 -5.39 -1.45
N GLY A 126 8.61 -5.98 -2.52
CA GLY A 126 8.61 -5.41 -3.84
C GLY A 126 9.68 -4.34 -4.07
N ARG A 127 9.41 -3.48 -5.06
CA ARG A 127 10.35 -2.46 -5.55
C ARG A 127 9.63 -1.37 -6.33
N CYS A 128 10.25 -0.19 -6.39
CA CYS A 128 9.91 0.81 -7.40
C CYS A 128 10.47 0.44 -8.77
N HIS A 129 9.77 0.93 -9.80
CA HIS A 129 10.15 0.80 -11.20
C HIS A 129 10.13 2.19 -11.85
N LYS A 130 11.23 2.54 -12.53
CA LYS A 130 11.46 3.88 -13.08
C LYS A 130 10.38 4.33 -14.04
N GLU A 131 9.87 3.42 -14.87
CA GLU A 131 8.82 3.69 -15.87
C GLU A 131 7.43 3.88 -15.26
N ARG A 132 7.25 3.57 -13.97
CA ARG A 132 5.97 3.71 -13.26
C ARG A 132 5.95 4.96 -12.40
N SER A 133 6.87 4.99 -11.44
CA SER A 133 6.91 6.01 -10.37
C SER A 133 8.02 7.04 -10.54
N GLY A 134 8.96 6.82 -11.46
CA GLY A 134 10.20 7.58 -11.57
C GLY A 134 11.31 7.12 -10.60
N PHE A 135 10.96 6.40 -9.53
CA PHE A 135 11.91 5.77 -8.59
C PHE A 135 12.27 4.35 -9.04
N GLU A 136 13.42 3.84 -8.59
CA GLU A 136 13.95 2.53 -8.99
C GLU A 136 14.62 1.83 -7.80
N GLY A 137 14.37 0.54 -7.64
CA GLY A 137 15.03 -0.30 -6.63
C GLY A 137 14.09 -0.83 -5.55
N ALA A 138 14.57 -1.85 -4.83
CA ALA A 138 13.86 -2.48 -3.71
C ALA A 138 14.25 -1.81 -2.39
N TRP A 139 13.36 -1.82 -1.39
CA TRP A 139 13.68 -1.33 -0.05
C TRP A 139 14.50 -2.33 0.76
N THR A 140 14.35 -3.62 0.47
CA THR A 140 15.00 -4.71 1.21
C THR A 140 15.79 -5.60 0.26
N SER A 141 16.76 -6.35 0.80
CA SER A 141 17.53 -7.31 0.01
C SER A 141 16.71 -8.55 -0.39
N ASN A 142 15.58 -8.80 0.30
CA ASN A 142 14.69 -9.94 0.06
C ASN A 142 13.26 -9.46 -0.23
N PRO A 143 12.98 -8.86 -1.40
CA PRO A 143 11.70 -8.18 -1.68
C PRO A 143 10.48 -9.09 -1.83
N LEU A 144 10.60 -10.38 -1.51
CA LEU A 144 9.52 -11.37 -1.53
C LEU A 144 9.29 -12.02 -0.15
N ILE A 145 9.97 -11.53 0.89
CA ILE A 145 9.83 -12.01 2.26
C ILE A 145 9.21 -10.87 3.07
N PHE A 146 8.10 -11.14 3.75
CA PHE A 146 7.47 -10.20 4.65
C PHE A 146 8.11 -10.32 6.02
N ASP A 147 8.90 -9.33 6.39
CA ASP A 147 9.55 -9.19 7.70
C ASP A 147 9.75 -7.69 8.02
N ASN A 148 10.25 -7.36 9.20
CA ASN A 148 10.59 -5.99 9.59
C ASN A 148 11.87 -5.41 8.97
N SER A 149 12.45 -6.02 7.91
CA SER A 149 13.67 -5.52 7.27
C SER A 149 13.52 -4.09 6.78
N TYR A 150 12.34 -3.67 6.30
CA TYR A 150 12.08 -2.27 5.93
C TYR A 150 12.52 -1.27 7.02
N PHE A 151 12.10 -1.51 8.28
CA PHE A 151 12.41 -0.61 9.38
C PHE A 151 13.90 -0.66 9.77
N LYS A 152 14.51 -1.85 9.73
CA LYS A 152 15.94 -2.04 9.98
C LYS A 152 16.80 -1.32 8.94
N GLU A 153 16.44 -1.46 7.66
CA GLU A 153 17.11 -0.79 6.55
C GLU A 153 16.96 0.72 6.67
N LEU A 154 15.75 1.22 6.97
CA LEU A 154 15.48 2.64 7.17
C LEU A 154 16.37 3.26 8.27
N LEU A 155 16.47 2.61 9.44
CA LEU A 155 17.31 3.08 10.55
C LEU A 155 18.81 3.01 10.27
N SER A 156 19.24 2.11 9.39
CA SER A 156 20.66 1.91 9.08
C SER A 156 21.23 2.93 8.08
N GLY A 157 20.36 3.78 7.50
CA GLY A 157 20.74 4.78 6.49
C GLY A 157 20.78 4.22 5.07
N GLU A 158 21.13 5.07 4.11
CA GLU A 158 21.17 4.68 2.69
C GLU A 158 22.27 3.65 2.41
N LYS A 159 21.92 2.62 1.64
CA LYS A 159 22.85 1.57 1.18
C LYS A 159 22.79 1.47 -0.34
N GLU A 160 23.95 1.22 -0.95
CA GLU A 160 24.02 0.98 -2.39
C GLU A 160 23.12 -0.22 -2.76
N GLY A 161 22.25 -0.02 -3.76
CA GLY A 161 21.33 -1.05 -4.25
C GLY A 161 19.97 -1.10 -3.54
N LEU A 162 19.77 -0.35 -2.44
CA LEU A 162 18.47 -0.23 -1.76
C LEU A 162 17.87 1.17 -1.93
N LEU A 163 16.54 1.22 -1.87
CA LEU A 163 15.74 2.43 -2.02
C LEU A 163 15.23 2.94 -0.67
N GLN A 164 15.21 4.26 -0.51
CA GLN A 164 14.41 4.95 0.50
C GLN A 164 13.78 6.19 -0.14
N LEU A 165 12.46 6.23 -0.23
CA LEU A 165 11.73 7.39 -0.73
C LEU A 165 11.81 8.55 0.28
N PRO A 166 11.64 9.81 -0.17
CA PRO A 166 11.47 10.93 0.76
C PRO A 166 10.39 10.69 1.82
N SER A 167 9.26 10.07 1.45
CA SER A 167 8.19 9.69 2.39
C SER A 167 8.62 8.65 3.42
N ASP A 168 9.52 7.71 3.09
CA ASP A 168 10.04 6.73 4.05
C ASP A 168 10.95 7.44 5.07
N LYS A 169 11.83 8.32 4.57
CA LYS A 169 12.74 9.09 5.42
C LYS A 169 12.01 10.03 6.37
N ALA A 170 10.87 10.57 5.94
CA ALA A 170 10.02 11.42 6.77
C ALA A 170 9.53 10.72 8.06
N LEU A 171 9.44 9.38 8.08
CA LEU A 171 9.10 8.62 9.28
C LEU A 171 10.16 8.77 10.39
N LEU A 172 11.42 9.09 10.04
CA LEU A 172 12.52 9.29 10.98
C LEU A 172 12.62 10.73 11.52
N GLU A 173 11.94 11.68 10.87
CA GLU A 173 11.98 13.12 11.20
C GLU A 173 10.97 13.48 12.31
N ASP A 174 9.86 12.74 12.41
CA ASP A 174 8.84 12.94 13.42
C ASP A 174 9.07 12.04 14.65
N PRO A 175 9.13 12.58 15.88
CA PRO A 175 9.41 11.78 17.08
C PRO A 175 8.40 10.67 17.36
N ILE A 176 7.12 10.88 17.03
CA ILE A 176 6.07 9.87 17.25
C ILE A 176 6.27 8.72 16.27
N PHE A 177 6.47 9.04 14.99
CA PHE A 177 6.67 8.03 13.95
C PHE A 177 7.96 7.27 14.18
N ARG A 178 9.05 7.98 14.49
CA ARG A 178 10.35 7.38 14.79
C ARG A 178 10.25 6.38 15.93
N SER A 179 9.47 6.67 16.98
CA SER A 179 9.29 5.73 18.09
C SER A 179 8.65 4.40 17.64
N TYR A 180 7.74 4.43 16.66
CA TYR A 180 7.17 3.23 16.07
C TYR A 180 8.15 2.53 15.12
N VAL A 181 8.92 3.28 14.32
CA VAL A 181 9.98 2.70 13.46
C VAL A 181 11.00 1.95 14.31
N GLU A 182 11.49 2.54 15.40
CA GLU A 182 12.43 1.91 16.33
C GLU A 182 11.82 0.69 17.00
N LYS A 183 10.53 0.76 17.37
CA LYS A 183 9.79 -0.39 17.92
C LYS A 183 9.74 -1.54 16.91
N TYR A 184 9.26 -1.31 15.69
CA TYR A 184 9.08 -2.37 14.69
C TYR A 184 10.40 -2.90 14.14
N ALA A 185 11.49 -2.11 14.17
CA ALA A 185 12.81 -2.62 13.83
C ALA A 185 13.38 -3.56 14.91
N ALA A 186 13.03 -3.34 16.17
CA ALA A 186 13.51 -4.13 17.31
C ALA A 186 12.69 -5.41 17.53
N ASP A 187 11.40 -5.40 17.16
CA ASP A 187 10.46 -6.48 17.40
C ASP A 187 9.61 -6.72 16.14
N ASP A 188 9.59 -7.95 15.66
CA ASP A 188 8.86 -8.37 14.45
C ASP A 188 7.46 -8.92 14.78
N ASP A 189 7.17 -9.17 16.06
CA ASP A 189 5.91 -9.74 16.58
C ASP A 189 4.85 -8.67 16.96
#